data_AF-A0A6P6H7W7-F1
#
_entry.id   AF-A0A6P6H7W7-F1
#
_cell.length_a   1.000
_cell.length_b   1.000
_cell.length_c   1.000
_cell.angle_alpha   90.00
_cell.angle_beta   90.00
_cell.angle_gamma   90.00
#
_symmetry.space_group_name_H-M   'P 1'
#
loop_
_entity.id
_entity.type
_entity.pdbx_description
1 polymer ?
#
loop_
_entity_poly.entity_id
_entity_poly.type
_entity_poly.pdbx_seq_one_letter_code
_entity_poly.pdbx_strand_id
1 'polypeptide(L)'
;MSVNYAAGLSPYADKGKCGLPEIFDPPEELERKVRELAQLVWQSSNVVFHTGAGISTASGIPDFRGPHGVWTMEERGLAPKFDTTFESARPTKTHMALVQLERVGLLCFLVSQNVDGLHVRSGFPRDKLAELHGNMFVEECAKCKTQYVRDTVVGSMGLKATGRLCTVAKARGLRACR
;
A
#
# COMPACT_ATOMS: atom_id res chain seq x y z
N MET A 1 16.17 13.04 -2.22
CA MET A 1 15.52 13.22 -0.90
C MET A 1 14.19 12.50 -0.96
N SER A 2 14.04 11.39 -0.25
CA SER A 2 12.77 10.67 -0.18
C SER A 2 11.74 11.60 0.45
N VAL A 3 10.70 11.93 -0.31
CA VAL A 3 9.58 12.71 0.21
C VAL A 3 8.95 11.84 1.30
N ASN A 4 9.12 12.22 2.57
CA ASN A 4 8.36 11.61 3.65
C ASN A 4 6.89 11.88 3.31
N TYR A 5 6.10 10.85 3.01
CA TYR A 5 4.73 11.03 2.53
C TYR A 5 3.88 11.83 3.55
N ALA A 6 4.25 11.76 4.83
CA ALA A 6 3.67 12.59 5.89
C ALA A 6 3.72 14.09 5.59
N ALA A 7 4.79 14.57 4.95
CA ALA A 7 4.96 15.99 4.61
C ALA A 7 4.09 16.45 3.43
N GLY A 8 3.53 15.51 2.64
CA GLY A 8 2.65 15.84 1.51
C GLY A 8 1.16 15.69 1.82
N LEU A 9 0.81 15.31 3.05
CA LEU A 9 -0.58 15.17 3.47
C LEU A 9 -1.16 16.55 3.73
N SER A 10 -2.35 16.79 3.19
CA SER A 10 -3.09 18.03 3.48
C SER A 10 -3.47 18.05 4.96
N PRO A 11 -3.52 19.22 5.62
CA PRO A 11 -4.04 19.29 6.98
C PRO A 11 -5.51 18.88 6.98
N TYR A 12 -5.88 17.92 7.83
CA TYR A 12 -7.27 17.55 8.08
C TYR A 12 -7.45 17.21 9.57
N ALA A 13 -8.60 17.60 10.12
CA ALA A 13 -8.84 17.60 11.56
C ALA A 13 -9.09 16.19 12.14
N ASP A 14 -9.83 15.35 11.42
CA ASP A 14 -10.21 14.02 11.92
C ASP A 14 -9.23 12.94 11.48
N LYS A 15 -8.26 12.62 12.35
CA LYS A 15 -7.31 11.53 12.16
C LYS A 15 -7.80 10.20 12.74
N GLY A 16 -8.96 10.18 13.39
CA GLY A 16 -9.49 9.03 14.11
C GLY A 16 -8.81 8.77 15.46
N LYS A 17 -8.94 7.56 15.99
CA LYS A 17 -8.31 7.14 17.25
C LYS A 17 -6.88 6.67 17.00
N CYS A 18 -5.91 7.34 17.62
CA CYS A 18 -4.49 7.05 17.47
C CYS A 18 -3.88 6.50 18.77
N GLY A 19 -2.86 5.64 18.65
CA GLY A 19 -2.08 5.16 19.79
C GLY A 19 -2.83 4.30 20.80
N LEU A 20 -3.86 3.56 20.35
CA LEU A 20 -4.52 2.57 21.20
C LEU A 20 -3.52 1.48 21.63
N PRO A 21 -3.66 0.91 22.84
CA PRO A 21 -2.81 -0.18 23.31
C PRO A 21 -2.88 -1.39 22.37
N GLU A 22 -1.73 -2.01 22.11
CA GLU A 22 -1.67 -3.28 21.39
C GLU A 22 -2.18 -4.43 22.27
N ILE A 23 -2.77 -5.44 21.64
CA ILE A 23 -3.27 -6.65 22.29
C ILE A 23 -2.58 -7.84 21.63
N PHE A 24 -2.05 -8.73 22.46
CA PHE A 24 -1.35 -9.94 22.02
C PHE A 24 -2.08 -11.16 22.57
N ASP A 25 -2.61 -11.99 21.67
CA ASP A 25 -3.21 -13.26 22.05
C ASP A 25 -2.13 -14.20 22.64
N PRO A 26 -2.46 -15.00 23.68
CA PRO A 26 -1.58 -16.06 24.16
C PRO A 26 -1.22 -17.07 23.03
N PRO A 27 -0.05 -17.72 23.08
CA PRO A 27 0.42 -18.61 22.01
C PRO A 27 -0.59 -19.70 21.61
N GLU A 28 -1.21 -20.35 22.59
CA GLU A 28 -2.22 -21.40 22.35
C GLU A 28 -3.49 -20.87 21.66
N GLU A 29 -3.92 -19.66 21.99
CA GLU A 29 -5.08 -19.02 21.37
C GLU A 29 -4.75 -18.58 19.94
N LEU A 30 -3.56 -18.02 19.73
CA LEU A 30 -3.07 -17.63 18.41
C LEU A 30 -2.99 -18.84 17.48
N GLU A 31 -2.40 -19.94 17.92
CA GLU A 31 -2.34 -21.17 17.13
C GLU A 31 -3.73 -21.68 16.75
N ARG A 32 -4.67 -21.69 17.71
CA ARG A 32 -6.05 -22.09 17.47
C ARG A 32 -6.71 -21.19 16.41
N LYS A 33 -6.59 -19.87 16.55
CA LYS A 33 -7.16 -18.89 15.60
C LYS A 33 -6.55 -19.01 14.20
N VAL A 34 -5.24 -19.26 14.09
CA VAL A 34 -4.58 -19.44 12.79
C VAL A 34 -5.01 -20.74 12.11
N ARG A 35 -5.19 -21.83 12.86
CA ARG A 35 -5.75 -23.09 12.32
C ARG A 35 -7.17 -22.90 11.82
N GLU A 36 -8.00 -22.18 12.56
CA GLU A 36 -9.37 -21.82 12.14
C GLU A 36 -9.34 -20.99 10.84
N LEU A 37 -8.49 -19.96 10.77
CA LEU A 37 -8.32 -19.16 9.56
C LEU A 37 -7.93 -20.03 8.35
N ALA A 38 -7.03 -20.99 8.53
CA ALA A 38 -6.64 -21.89 7.45
C ALA A 38 -7.84 -22.74 6.97
N GLN A 39 -8.69 -23.21 7.88
CA GLN A 39 -9.92 -23.93 7.52
C GLN A 39 -10.90 -23.03 6.76
N LEU A 40 -11.12 -21.80 7.24
CA LEU A 40 -11.98 -20.83 6.57
C LEU A 40 -11.51 -20.53 5.15
N VAL A 41 -10.20 -20.34 4.95
CA VAL A 41 -9.62 -20.11 3.61
C VAL A 41 -9.82 -21.34 2.72
N TRP A 42 -9.58 -22.54 3.24
CA TRP A 42 -9.69 -23.78 2.45
C TRP A 42 -11.14 -24.10 2.04
N GLN A 43 -12.11 -23.81 2.90
CA GLN A 43 -13.52 -24.08 2.66
C GLN A 43 -14.21 -23.00 1.81
N SER A 44 -13.60 -21.82 1.68
CA SER A 44 -14.17 -20.70 0.94
C SER A 44 -13.85 -20.77 -0.55
N SER A 45 -14.86 -20.54 -1.39
CA SER A 45 -14.65 -20.48 -2.85
C SER A 45 -14.07 -19.14 -3.32
N ASN A 46 -14.31 -18.05 -2.58
CA ASN A 46 -13.87 -16.70 -2.95
C ASN A 46 -13.35 -15.95 -1.72
N VAL A 47 -12.02 -15.87 -1.58
CA VAL A 47 -11.38 -15.14 -0.48
C VAL A 47 -10.85 -13.80 -0.97
N VAL A 48 -11.22 -12.72 -0.28
CA VAL A 48 -10.73 -11.36 -0.55
C VAL A 48 -9.93 -10.88 0.65
N PHE A 49 -8.70 -10.42 0.41
CA PHE A 49 -7.85 -9.83 1.44
C PHE A 49 -7.95 -8.31 1.43
N HIS A 50 -7.97 -7.72 2.62
CA HIS A 50 -7.91 -6.27 2.83
C HIS A 50 -6.64 -5.93 3.61
N THR A 51 -5.80 -5.06 3.06
CA THR A 51 -4.51 -4.72 3.66
C THR A 51 -4.41 -3.23 3.97
N GLY A 52 -3.73 -2.93 5.09
CA GLY A 52 -3.40 -1.58 5.52
C GLY A 52 -1.95 -1.49 5.97
N ALA A 53 -1.54 -0.34 6.49
CA ALA A 53 -0.13 -0.01 6.69
C ALA A 53 0.62 -0.97 7.65
N GLY A 54 -0.12 -1.66 8.52
CA GLY A 54 0.42 -2.65 9.45
C GLY A 54 1.24 -3.77 8.80
N ILE A 55 0.93 -4.19 7.55
CA ILE A 55 1.71 -5.26 6.89
C ILE A 55 3.08 -4.79 6.38
N SER A 56 3.33 -3.48 6.38
CA SER A 56 4.54 -2.84 5.89
C SER A 56 5.46 -2.38 7.04
N THR A 57 5.03 -2.44 8.31
CA THR A 57 5.84 -2.04 9.47
C THR A 57 7.14 -2.84 9.59
N ALA A 58 7.07 -4.16 9.36
CA ALA A 58 8.25 -5.02 9.34
C ALA A 58 9.24 -4.74 8.18
N SER A 59 8.88 -3.86 7.23
CA SER A 59 9.79 -3.37 6.19
C SER A 59 10.46 -2.03 6.55
N GLY A 60 10.14 -1.44 7.70
CA GLY A 60 10.68 -0.16 8.15
C GLY A 60 9.84 1.06 7.75
N ILE A 61 8.62 0.86 7.24
CA ILE A 61 7.66 1.92 6.93
C ILE A 61 6.65 2.01 8.08
N PRO A 62 6.52 3.16 8.78
CA PRO A 62 5.58 3.29 9.89
C PRO A 62 4.13 3.17 9.40
N ASP A 63 3.28 2.65 10.28
CA ASP A 63 1.83 2.75 10.07
C ASP A 63 1.34 4.18 10.36
N PHE A 64 0.01 4.36 10.33
CA PHE A 64 -0.60 5.65 10.61
C PHE A 64 -1.00 5.86 12.07
N ARG A 65 -1.49 4.83 12.76
CA ARG A 65 -2.26 4.97 14.01
C ARG A 65 -1.82 4.05 15.16
N GLY A 66 -0.84 3.18 14.94
CA GLY A 66 -0.24 2.36 15.98
C GLY A 66 0.51 3.21 17.02
N PRO A 67 1.15 2.59 18.03
CA PRO A 67 1.83 3.33 19.11
C PRO A 67 2.87 4.35 18.62
N HIS A 68 3.48 4.10 17.46
CA HIS A 68 4.47 4.94 16.79
C HIS A 68 4.05 5.35 15.36
N GLY A 69 2.75 5.29 15.07
CA GLY A 69 2.20 5.65 13.75
C GLY A 69 2.36 7.14 13.44
N VAL A 70 2.31 7.50 12.16
CA VAL A 70 2.47 8.88 11.67
C VAL A 70 1.55 9.88 12.41
N TRP A 71 0.27 9.57 12.53
CA TRP A 71 -0.72 10.41 13.21
C TRP A 71 -0.56 10.39 14.72
N THR A 72 -0.24 9.25 15.30
CA THR A 72 0.03 9.12 16.74
C THR A 72 1.22 9.99 17.17
N MET A 73 2.28 10.03 16.37
CA MET A 73 3.46 10.84 16.66
C MET A 73 3.16 12.32 16.46
N GLU A 74 2.45 12.69 15.39
CA GLU A 74 2.05 14.07 15.13
C GLU A 74 1.14 14.64 16.24
N GLU A 75 0.15 13.87 16.72
CA GLU A 75 -0.70 14.26 17.86
C GLU A 75 0.10 14.52 19.15
N ARG A 76 1.27 13.90 19.28
CA ARG A 76 2.21 14.09 20.39
C ARG A 76 3.25 15.18 20.12
N GLY A 77 3.20 15.86 18.98
CA GLY A 77 4.21 16.84 18.57
C GLY A 77 5.57 16.22 18.22
N LEU A 78 5.60 14.95 17.83
CA LEU A 78 6.79 14.19 17.49
C LEU A 78 6.81 13.83 15.99
N ALA A 79 8.00 13.61 15.44
CA ALA A 79 8.14 13.11 14.08
C ALA A 79 8.10 11.56 14.05
N PRO A 80 7.44 10.94 13.06
CA PRO A 80 7.53 9.50 12.86
C PRO A 80 8.91 9.09 12.36
N LYS A 81 9.34 7.88 12.73
CA LYS A 81 10.60 7.30 12.30
C LYS A 81 10.39 6.41 11.07
N PHE A 82 11.26 6.56 10.08
CA PHE A 82 11.38 5.67 8.93
C PHE A 82 12.74 4.99 8.98
N ASP A 83 12.75 3.66 8.89
CA ASP A 83 13.99 2.87 8.85
C ASP A 83 14.42 2.55 7.41
N THR A 84 13.60 2.91 6.42
CA THR A 84 13.84 2.68 4.99
C THR A 84 13.26 3.81 4.14
N THR A 85 13.71 3.90 2.89
CA THR A 85 13.01 4.67 1.84
C THR A 85 12.00 3.79 1.11
N PHE A 86 11.00 4.37 0.45
CA PHE A 86 10.04 3.59 -0.35
C PHE A 86 10.73 2.78 -1.46
N GLU A 87 11.77 3.34 -2.09
CA GLU A 87 12.55 2.67 -3.11
C GLU A 87 13.36 1.49 -2.58
N SER A 88 13.87 1.59 -1.36
CA SER A 88 14.66 0.52 -0.72
C SER A 88 13.81 -0.50 0.05
N ALA A 89 12.55 -0.16 0.36
CA ALA A 89 11.63 -1.05 1.06
C ALA A 89 11.43 -2.35 0.27
N ARG A 90 11.53 -3.47 0.99
CA ARG A 90 11.34 -4.82 0.46
C ARG A 90 9.98 -5.36 0.91
N PRO A 91 9.26 -6.11 0.04
CA PRO A 91 8.04 -6.79 0.44
C PRO A 91 8.26 -7.66 1.68
N THR A 92 7.33 -7.58 2.64
CA THR A 92 7.38 -8.41 3.86
C THR A 92 6.94 -9.84 3.57
N LYS A 93 7.10 -10.75 4.55
CA LYS A 93 6.61 -12.14 4.43
C LYS A 93 5.12 -12.19 4.09
N THR A 94 4.30 -11.29 4.66
CA THR A 94 2.87 -11.22 4.36
C THR A 94 2.61 -10.83 2.90
N HIS A 95 3.35 -9.86 2.34
CA HIS A 95 3.24 -9.52 0.92
C HIS A 95 3.55 -10.73 0.04
N MET A 96 4.63 -11.44 0.33
CA MET A 96 5.03 -12.62 -0.44
C MET A 96 4.07 -13.80 -0.26
N ALA A 97 3.46 -13.96 0.92
CA ALA A 97 2.42 -14.96 1.16
C ALA A 97 1.17 -14.68 0.33
N LEU A 98 0.75 -13.42 0.21
CA LEU A 98 -0.39 -13.02 -0.62
C LEU A 98 -0.13 -13.29 -2.11
N VAL A 99 1.09 -13.05 -2.60
CA VAL A 99 1.50 -13.45 -3.96
C VAL A 99 1.35 -14.96 -4.14
N GLN A 100 1.79 -15.76 -3.17
CA GLN A 100 1.69 -17.21 -3.30
C GLN A 100 0.23 -17.70 -3.23
N LEU A 101 -0.60 -17.13 -2.35
CA LEU A 101 -2.02 -17.46 -2.23
C LEU A 101 -2.78 -17.16 -3.52
N GLU A 102 -2.47 -16.05 -4.18
CA GLU A 102 -3.02 -15.71 -5.49
C GLU A 102 -2.59 -16.74 -6.55
N ARG A 103 -1.29 -17.07 -6.61
CA ARG A 103 -0.74 -18.04 -7.58
C ARG A 103 -1.36 -19.42 -7.49
N VAL A 104 -1.70 -19.89 -6.29
CA VAL A 104 -2.35 -21.19 -6.08
C VAL A 104 -3.88 -21.12 -6.11
N GLY A 105 -4.46 -19.96 -6.42
CA GLY A 105 -5.91 -19.79 -6.57
C GLY A 105 -6.71 -19.68 -5.27
N LEU A 106 -6.04 -19.48 -4.12
CA LEU A 106 -6.70 -19.31 -2.82
C LEU A 106 -7.09 -17.85 -2.53
N LEU A 107 -6.57 -16.89 -3.29
CA LEU A 107 -6.91 -15.47 -3.19
C LEU A 107 -7.59 -15.02 -4.48
N CYS A 108 -8.83 -14.57 -4.36
CA CYS A 108 -9.64 -14.06 -5.46
C CYS A 108 -9.27 -12.62 -5.81
N PHE A 109 -9.18 -11.74 -4.80
CA PHE A 109 -8.88 -10.33 -4.98
C PHE A 109 -8.18 -9.73 -3.76
N LEU A 110 -7.38 -8.68 -4.00
CA LEU A 110 -6.66 -7.94 -2.96
C LEU A 110 -7.07 -6.47 -3.00
N VAL A 111 -7.59 -5.97 -1.89
CA VAL A 111 -7.88 -4.54 -1.68
C VAL A 111 -6.83 -3.97 -0.74
N SER A 112 -6.20 -2.88 -1.14
CA SER A 112 -5.18 -2.22 -0.34
C SER A 112 -5.46 -0.73 -0.15
N GLN A 113 -5.23 -0.29 1.09
CA GLN A 113 -5.20 1.12 1.47
C GLN A 113 -3.77 1.70 1.42
N ASN A 114 -2.77 0.86 1.15
CA ASN A 114 -1.37 1.26 1.18
C ASN A 114 -1.00 2.02 -0.09
N VAL A 115 -0.17 3.03 0.08
CA VAL A 115 0.43 3.81 -1.03
C VAL A 115 1.90 3.44 -1.28
N ASP A 116 2.47 2.53 -0.47
CA ASP A 116 3.89 2.15 -0.50
C ASP A 116 4.34 1.40 -1.78
N GLY A 117 3.38 0.91 -2.58
CA GLY A 117 3.62 0.18 -3.82
C GLY A 117 4.22 -1.22 -3.65
N LEU A 118 4.31 -1.75 -2.43
CA LEU A 118 4.96 -3.03 -2.16
C LEU A 118 4.20 -4.23 -2.74
N HIS A 119 2.88 -4.15 -2.89
CA HIS A 119 2.11 -5.20 -3.59
C HIS A 119 2.49 -5.29 -5.08
N VAL A 120 2.55 -4.16 -5.78
CA VAL A 120 3.00 -4.16 -7.19
C VAL A 120 4.46 -4.62 -7.30
N ARG A 121 5.33 -4.11 -6.41
CA ARG A 121 6.77 -4.44 -6.39
C ARG A 121 7.08 -5.87 -5.92
N SER A 122 6.16 -6.55 -5.24
CA SER A 122 6.30 -7.97 -4.89
C SER A 122 5.99 -8.90 -6.07
N GLY A 123 5.44 -8.35 -7.15
CA GLY A 123 4.96 -9.12 -8.31
C GLY A 123 3.51 -9.59 -8.17
N PHE A 124 2.72 -8.98 -7.28
CA PHE A 124 1.28 -9.26 -7.21
C PHE A 124 0.57 -8.74 -8.49
N PRO A 125 -0.33 -9.52 -9.11
CA PRO A 125 -0.99 -9.14 -10.36
C PRO A 125 -1.92 -7.93 -10.18
N ARG A 126 -1.72 -6.88 -11.00
CA ARG A 126 -2.44 -5.61 -10.89
C ARG A 126 -3.93 -5.71 -11.24
N ASP A 127 -4.32 -6.66 -12.08
CA ASP A 127 -5.70 -6.95 -12.44
C ASP A 127 -6.51 -7.59 -11.29
N LYS A 128 -5.84 -8.06 -10.23
CA LYS A 128 -6.45 -8.57 -8.99
C LYS A 128 -6.20 -7.68 -7.77
N LEU A 129 -5.74 -6.45 -7.99
CA LEU A 129 -5.37 -5.50 -6.94
C LEU A 129 -6.15 -4.19 -7.09
N ALA A 130 -6.78 -3.75 -6.01
CA ALA A 130 -7.32 -2.39 -5.89
C ALA A 130 -6.47 -1.54 -4.95
N GLU A 131 -5.77 -0.54 -5.50
CA GLU A 131 -4.98 0.44 -4.74
C GLU A 131 -5.83 1.68 -4.46
N LEU A 132 -6.70 1.61 -3.44
CA LEU A 132 -7.78 2.58 -3.24
C LEU A 132 -7.28 4.00 -2.94
N HIS A 133 -6.10 4.13 -2.34
CA HIS A 133 -5.50 5.41 -1.97
C HIS A 133 -4.38 5.84 -2.94
N GLY A 134 -4.22 5.13 -4.06
CA GLY A 134 -3.14 5.32 -5.02
C GLY A 134 -1.87 4.56 -4.66
N ASN A 135 -0.79 4.85 -5.39
CA ASN A 135 0.51 4.21 -5.23
C ASN A 135 1.60 5.24 -5.55
N MET A 136 2.58 5.40 -4.65
CA MET A 136 3.67 6.38 -4.78
C MET A 136 4.53 6.19 -6.03
N PHE A 137 4.48 5.02 -6.67
CA PHE A 137 5.21 4.70 -7.90
C PHE A 137 4.36 4.83 -9.17
N VAL A 138 3.08 5.18 -9.04
CA VAL A 138 2.15 5.26 -10.18
C VAL A 138 1.77 6.71 -10.45
N GLU A 139 1.94 7.12 -11.70
CA GLU A 139 1.35 8.37 -12.21
C GLU A 139 0.33 8.07 -13.31
N GLU A 140 -0.67 8.93 -13.43
CA GLU A 140 -1.78 8.77 -14.36
C GLU A 140 -1.90 9.97 -15.29
N CYS A 141 -2.10 9.70 -16.59
CA CYS A 141 -2.41 10.76 -17.54
C CYS A 141 -3.78 11.37 -17.25
N ALA A 142 -3.83 12.66 -16.93
CA ALA A 142 -5.08 13.40 -16.71
C ALA A 142 -6.06 13.33 -17.90
N LYS A 143 -5.55 13.15 -19.13
CA LYS A 143 -6.34 13.08 -20.37
C LYS A 143 -6.87 11.67 -20.67
N CYS A 144 -5.98 10.69 -20.84
CA CYS A 144 -6.36 9.34 -21.32
C CYS A 144 -6.37 8.25 -20.24
N LYS A 145 -6.10 8.60 -18.98
CA LYS A 145 -6.13 7.68 -17.82
C LYS A 145 -5.14 6.53 -17.87
N THR A 146 -4.25 6.52 -18.86
CA THR A 146 -3.13 5.57 -18.90
C THR A 146 -2.22 5.80 -17.71
N GLN A 147 -1.96 4.72 -16.98
CA GLN A 147 -1.09 4.70 -15.81
C GLN A 147 0.32 4.24 -16.19
N TYR A 148 1.32 4.81 -15.53
CA TYR A 148 2.72 4.46 -15.67
C TYR A 148 3.26 4.07 -14.31
N VAL A 149 3.71 2.82 -14.18
CA VAL A 149 4.43 2.33 -12.99
C VAL A 149 5.90 2.69 -13.17
N ARG A 150 6.46 3.40 -12.20
CA ARG A 150 7.86 3.87 -12.18
C ARG A 150 8.70 3.01 -11.23
N ASP A 151 10.00 3.08 -11.41
CA ASP A 151 11.02 2.47 -10.54
C ASP A 151 11.31 3.29 -9.28
N THR A 152 11.07 4.61 -9.37
CA THR A 152 11.27 5.62 -8.33
C THR A 152 9.94 6.27 -7.95
N VAL A 153 9.85 6.85 -6.75
CA VAL A 153 8.61 7.51 -6.35
C VAL A 153 8.29 8.69 -7.26
N VAL A 154 7.02 8.83 -7.60
CA VAL A 154 6.46 10.01 -8.24
C VAL A 154 6.51 11.14 -7.22
N GLY A 155 7.31 12.17 -7.49
CA GLY A 155 7.65 13.26 -6.55
C GLY A 155 6.51 14.22 -6.19
N SER A 156 5.25 13.84 -6.35
CA SER A 156 4.08 14.65 -6.01
C SER A 156 2.96 13.81 -5.42
N MET A 157 2.22 14.37 -4.46
CA MET A 157 1.04 13.76 -3.83
C MET A 157 -0.21 14.62 -4.05
N GLY A 158 -1.39 14.03 -3.86
CA GLY A 158 -2.67 14.74 -3.97
C GLY A 158 -3.05 15.07 -5.43
N LEU A 159 -2.79 14.15 -6.35
CA LEU A 159 -3.16 14.26 -7.78
C LEU A 159 -2.58 15.49 -8.50
N LYS A 160 -1.43 16.00 -8.01
CA LYS A 160 -0.71 17.13 -8.62
C LYS A 160 0.07 16.69 -9.87
N ALA A 161 0.35 17.65 -10.75
CA ALA A 161 1.16 17.39 -11.94
C ALA A 161 2.59 17.00 -11.57
N THR A 162 3.12 15.98 -12.24
CA THR A 162 4.46 15.41 -11.98
C THR A 162 5.57 16.06 -12.81
N GLY A 163 5.20 16.93 -13.75
CA GLY A 163 6.10 17.53 -14.75
C GLY A 163 6.35 16.67 -15.98
N ARG A 164 5.91 15.41 -16.02
CA ARG A 164 6.01 14.53 -17.20
C ARG A 164 4.77 14.62 -18.08
N LEU A 165 4.92 14.28 -19.36
CA LEU A 165 3.84 14.23 -20.35
C LEU A 165 3.56 12.79 -20.76
N CYS A 166 2.31 12.51 -21.15
CA CYS A 166 1.91 11.19 -21.62
C CYS A 166 2.51 10.87 -22.99
N THR A 167 2.98 9.63 -23.15
CA THR A 167 3.65 9.14 -24.36
C THR A 167 2.75 8.31 -25.26
N VAL A 168 1.51 8.03 -24.85
CA VAL A 168 0.53 7.31 -25.67
C VAL A 168 0.26 8.07 -26.97
N ALA A 169 0.40 7.37 -28.10
CA ALA A 169 -0.03 7.89 -29.39
C ALA A 169 -1.56 7.85 -29.47
N LYS A 170 -2.19 8.93 -29.96
CA LYS A 170 -3.63 8.93 -30.24
C LYS A 170 -3.94 7.90 -31.34
N ALA A 171 -5.19 7.43 -31.41
CA ALA A 171 -5.67 6.33 -32.26
C ALA A 171 -5.38 6.41 -33.78
N ARG A 172 -4.74 7.48 -34.27
CA ARG A 172 -4.27 7.61 -35.67
C ARG A 172 -2.75 7.84 -35.79
N GLY A 173 -1.97 7.69 -34.71
CA GLY A 173 -0.51 7.83 -34.69
C GLY A 173 0.04 9.25 -34.89
N LEU A 174 -0.78 10.20 -35.35
CA LEU A 174 -0.33 11.51 -35.80
C LEU A 174 0.05 12.48 -34.67
N ARG A 175 -0.44 12.28 -33.44
CA ARG A 175 -0.14 13.16 -32.28
C ARG A 175 -0.09 12.36 -30.98
N ALA A 176 0.84 12.74 -30.10
CA ALA A 176 0.89 12.22 -28.74
C ALA A 176 -0.27 12.74 -27.88
N CYS A 177 -0.58 12.04 -26.79
CA CYS A 177 -1.54 12.44 -25.78
C CYS A 177 -0.96 13.56 -24.87
N ARG A 178 -0.53 14.67 -25.47
CA ARG A 178 -0.05 15.86 -24.76
C ARG A 178 -0.74 17.10 -25.29
#